data_AF-A0A1Y2ANG8-F1
#
_entry.id   AF-A0A1Y2ANG8-F1
#
_cell.length_a   1.000
_cell.length_b   1.000
_cell.length_c   1.000
_cell.angle_alpha   90.00
_cell.angle_beta   90.00
_cell.angle_gamma   90.00
#
_symmetry.space_group_name_H-M   'P 1'
#
loop_
_entity.id
_entity.type
_entity.pdbx_description
1 polymer ?
#
loop_
_entity_poly.entity_id
_entity_poly.type
_entity_poly.pdbx_seq_one_letter_code
_entity_poly.pdbx_strand_id
1 'polypeptide(L)'
;MTQHTIILIQRKKGRNSRTYMDFNTVALAVEEIIRLYEQFLQEQNPNARNINYDISDLNGYIDRFEDIGCLVYEPSIQAYIPHDRDWIKSRIFNHLKKLSRR
;
A
#
# COMPACT_ATOMS: atom_id res chain seq x y z
N MET A 1 -8.13 -8.28 15.54
CA MET A 1 -7.55 -9.54 15.04
C MET A 1 -6.36 -9.19 14.17
N THR A 2 -5.24 -9.90 14.35
CA THR A 2 -4.02 -9.73 13.53
C THR A 2 -4.16 -10.60 12.28
N GLN A 3 -4.60 -9.99 11.18
CA GLN A 3 -4.63 -10.66 9.87
C GLN A 3 -3.29 -10.41 9.19
N HIS A 4 -2.42 -11.41 9.20
CA HIS A 4 -1.13 -11.34 8.52
C HIS A 4 -1.35 -11.03 7.04
N THR A 5 -0.60 -10.06 6.52
CA THR A 5 -0.80 -9.49 5.20
C THR A 5 0.52 -9.43 4.46
N ILE A 6 0.57 -9.98 3.25
CA ILE A 6 1.73 -9.92 2.36
C ILE A 6 1.36 -9.03 1.17
N ILE A 7 2.16 -8.01 0.89
CA ILE A 7 2.04 -7.18 -0.32
C ILE A 7 2.99 -7.72 -1.37
N LEU A 8 2.50 -7.88 -2.59
CA LEU A 8 3.28 -8.23 -3.77
C LEU A 8 3.36 -7.01 -4.68
N ILE A 9 4.57 -6.60 -5.07
CA ILE A 9 4.79 -5.40 -5.89
C ILE A 9 5.66 -5.76 -7.09
N GLN A 10 5.24 -5.31 -8.26
CA GLN A 10 6.06 -5.27 -9.46
C GLN A 10 6.13 -3.83 -9.99
N ARG A 11 7.28 -3.18 -9.84
CA ARG A 11 7.44 -1.75 -10.22
C ARG A 11 7.51 -1.51 -11.72
N LYS A 12 8.05 -2.46 -12.49
CA LYS A 12 8.24 -2.36 -13.95
C LYS A 12 7.96 -3.72 -14.59
N LYS A 13 7.86 -3.79 -15.92
CA LYS A 13 7.68 -5.06 -16.64
C LYS A 13 8.74 -6.13 -16.36
N GLY A 14 9.95 -5.73 -16.00
CA GLY A 14 11.04 -6.65 -15.68
C GLY A 14 10.77 -7.50 -14.43
N ARG A 15 11.00 -8.82 -14.54
CA ARG A 15 10.83 -9.77 -13.43
C ARG A 15 11.71 -9.46 -12.22
N ASN A 16 12.85 -8.82 -12.43
CA ASN A 16 13.76 -8.35 -11.38
C ASN A 16 13.20 -7.20 -10.54
N SER A 17 12.10 -6.57 -10.96
CA SER A 17 11.43 -5.52 -10.18
C SER A 17 10.35 -6.05 -9.23
N ARG A 18 10.15 -7.38 -9.21
CA ARG A 18 9.23 -8.05 -8.30
C ARG A 18 9.83 -8.13 -6.92
N THR A 19 9.07 -7.69 -5.93
CA THR A 19 9.42 -7.79 -4.52
C THR A 19 8.16 -8.03 -3.71
N TYR A 20 8.31 -8.39 -2.44
CA TYR A 20 7.22 -8.51 -1.50
C TYR A 20 7.59 -7.89 -0.16
N MET A 21 6.57 -7.60 0.64
CA MET A 21 6.70 -7.14 2.03
C MET A 21 5.60 -7.79 2.85
N ASP A 22 5.87 -8.15 4.10
CA ASP A 22 4.93 -8.82 4.99
C ASP A 22 4.71 -8.06 6.30
N PHE A 23 3.47 -8.15 6.82
CA PHE A 23 3.01 -7.38 7.97
C PHE A 23 2.06 -8.20 8.84
N ASN A 24 2.12 -7.95 10.14
CA ASN A 24 1.23 -8.62 11.11
C ASN A 24 -0.25 -8.21 10.98
N THR A 25 -0.54 -7.07 10.34
CA THR A 25 -1.90 -6.58 10.15
C THR A 25 -2.07 -5.89 8.80
N VAL A 26 -3.31 -5.87 8.30
CA VAL A 26 -3.70 -5.07 7.12
C VAL A 26 -3.41 -3.59 7.31
N ALA A 27 -3.54 -3.06 8.54
CA ALA A 27 -3.30 -1.65 8.83
C ALA A 27 -1.83 -1.28 8.61
N LEU A 28 -0.90 -2.06 9.14
CA LEU A 28 0.55 -1.86 8.94
C LEU A 28 0.93 -1.97 7.46
N ALA A 29 0.33 -2.90 6.72
CA ALA A 29 0.53 -3.02 5.28
C ALA A 29 0.10 -1.76 4.52
N VAL A 30 -1.05 -1.18 4.89
CA VAL A 30 -1.56 0.07 4.32
C VAL A 30 -0.68 1.26 4.67
N GLU A 31 -0.25 1.37 5.93
CA GLU A 31 0.67 2.41 6.40
C GLU A 31 2.00 2.37 5.64
N GLU A 32 2.53 1.18 5.35
CA GLU A 32 3.76 1.04 4.57
C GLU A 32 3.60 1.57 3.12
N ILE A 33 2.47 1.30 2.46
CA ILE A 33 2.23 1.80 1.09
C ILE A 33 2.20 3.34 1.09
N ILE A 34 1.56 3.93 2.10
CA ILE A 34 1.53 5.38 2.28
C ILE A 34 2.95 5.91 2.50
N ARG A 35 3.72 5.27 3.39
CA ARG A 35 5.11 5.64 3.69
C ARG A 35 6.00 5.57 2.45
N LEU A 36 5.85 4.54 1.61
CA LEU A 36 6.58 4.42 0.35
C LEU A 36 6.28 5.56 -0.62
N TYR A 37 5.02 6.02 -0.65
CA TYR A 37 4.65 7.17 -1.45
C TYR A 37 5.21 8.48 -0.88
N GLU A 38 5.18 8.67 0.44
CA GLU A 38 5.77 9.84 1.10
C GLU A 38 7.29 9.91 0.87
N GLN A 39 7.99 8.78 0.96
CA GLN A 39 9.40 8.71 0.60
C GLN A 39 9.65 9.07 -0.87
N PHE A 40 8.81 8.57 -1.78
CA PHE A 40 8.89 8.93 -3.19
C PHE A 40 8.70 10.45 -3.39
N LEU A 41 7.73 11.07 -2.71
CA LEU A 41 7.52 12.52 -2.79
C LEU A 41 8.69 13.32 -2.21
N GLN A 42 9.31 12.84 -1.12
CA GLN A 42 10.45 13.49 -0.50
C GLN A 42 11.69 13.43 -1.37
N GLU A 43 11.93 12.29 -2.04
CA GLU A 43 13.00 12.14 -3.03
C GLU A 43 12.83 13.09 -4.22
N GLN A 44 11.58 13.33 -4.66
CA GLN A 44 11.29 14.27 -5.74
C GLN A 44 11.37 15.74 -5.29
N ASN A 45 11.15 16.03 -4.00
CA ASN A 45 11.11 17.38 -3.44
C ASN A 45 12.01 17.53 -2.21
N PRO A 46 13.34 17.40 -2.35
CA PRO A 46 14.27 17.32 -1.21
C PRO A 46 14.28 18.59 -0.32
N ASN A 47 13.84 19.73 -0.85
CA ASN A 47 13.77 21.00 -0.12
C ASN A 47 12.39 21.25 0.53
N ALA A 48 11.39 20.43 0.25
CA ALA A 48 10.06 20.59 0.83
C ALA A 48 10.05 20.13 2.29
N ARG A 49 9.79 21.06 3.22
CA ARG A 49 9.68 20.74 4.65
C ARG A 49 8.39 20.00 5.00
N ASN A 50 7.30 20.33 4.31
CA ASN A 50 6.01 19.66 4.43
C ASN A 50 5.58 19.16 3.05
N ILE A 51 5.18 17.90 3.00
CA ILE A 51 4.66 17.27 1.79
C ILE A 51 3.16 17.14 1.96
N ASN A 52 2.40 17.91 1.19
CA ASN A 52 0.96 17.79 1.10
C ASN A 52 0.63 17.02 -0.19
N TYR A 53 -0.27 16.04 -0.09
CA TYR A 53 -0.78 15.28 -1.22
C TYR A 53 -2.24 14.93 -0.96
N ASP A 54 -3.00 14.70 -2.03
CA ASP A 54 -4.36 14.19 -1.93
C ASP A 54 -4.44 12.68 -2.20
N ILE A 55 -5.62 12.11 -1.98
CA ILE A 55 -5.86 10.67 -2.22
C ILE A 55 -5.75 10.29 -3.71
N SER A 56 -6.00 11.23 -4.61
CA SER A 56 -5.90 11.03 -6.05
C SER A 56 -4.43 10.86 -6.45
N ASP A 57 -3.54 11.66 -5.87
CA ASP A 57 -2.09 11.56 -6.11
C ASP A 57 -1.52 10.21 -5.66
N LEU A 58 -1.93 9.75 -4.47
CA LEU A 58 -1.55 8.43 -3.94
C LEU A 58 -2.12 7.29 -4.79
N ASN A 59 -3.38 7.40 -5.23
CA ASN A 59 -3.97 6.43 -6.15
C ASN A 59 -3.21 6.40 -7.49
N GLY A 60 -2.83 7.57 -8.02
CA GLY A 60 -2.03 7.69 -9.22
C GLY A 60 -0.64 7.07 -9.07
N TYR A 61 -0.01 7.19 -7.89
CA TYR A 61 1.24 6.49 -7.59
C TYR A 61 1.07 4.97 -7.62
N ILE A 62 -0.01 4.45 -7.03
CA ILE A 62 -0.32 3.01 -7.03
C ILE A 62 -0.59 2.51 -8.47
N ASP A 63 -1.24 3.32 -9.29
CA ASP A 63 -1.52 2.96 -10.69
C ASP A 63 -0.29 2.89 -11.58
N ARG A 64 0.85 3.44 -11.14
CA ARG A 64 2.13 3.36 -11.85
C ARG A 64 2.83 2.02 -11.66
N PHE A 65 2.45 1.21 -10.66
CA PHE A 65 2.97 -0.14 -10.55
C PHE A 65 2.47 -0.98 -11.74
N GLU A 66 3.37 -1.77 -12.32
CA GLU A 66 2.98 -2.76 -13.34
C GLU A 66 1.96 -3.73 -12.74
N ASP A 67 2.25 -4.21 -11.53
CA ASP A 67 1.34 -5.03 -10.75
C ASP A 67 1.50 -4.74 -9.25
N ILE A 68 0.37 -4.77 -8.53
CA ILE A 68 0.32 -4.68 -7.09
C ILE A 68 -0.93 -5.40 -6.59
N GLY A 69 -0.72 -6.27 -5.61
CA GLY A 69 -1.79 -7.01 -4.94
C GLY A 69 -1.35 -7.38 -3.53
N CYS A 70 -2.26 -7.93 -2.74
CA CYS A 70 -1.91 -8.45 -1.43
C CYS A 70 -2.62 -9.76 -1.11
N LEU A 71 -2.04 -10.49 -0.17
CA LEU A 71 -2.53 -11.74 0.37
C LEU A 71 -2.84 -11.51 1.83
N VAL A 72 -4.09 -11.67 2.25
CA VAL A 72 -4.53 -11.49 3.64
C VAL A 72 -4.90 -12.84 4.23
N TYR A 73 -4.28 -13.20 5.35
CA TYR A 73 -4.54 -14.47 6.03
C TYR A 73 -5.94 -14.49 6.62
N GLU A 74 -6.73 -15.50 6.26
CA GLU A 74 -8.06 -15.78 6.78
C GLU A 74 -8.03 -17.04 7.68
N PRO A 75 -8.06 -16.87 9.01
CA PRO A 75 -7.99 -17.99 9.95
C PRO A 75 -9.11 -19.02 9.77
N SER A 76 -10.30 -18.63 9.31
CA SER A 76 -11.43 -19.56 9.19
C SER A 76 -11.21 -20.66 8.14
N ILE A 77 -10.41 -20.37 7.11
CA ILE A 77 -10.07 -21.32 6.05
C ILE A 77 -8.58 -21.68 6.03
N GLN A 78 -7.80 -21.15 6.98
CA GLN A 78 -6.35 -21.32 7.11
C GLN A 78 -5.59 -21.04 5.80
N ALA A 79 -6.01 -20.02 5.06
CA ALA A 79 -5.45 -19.68 3.77
C ALA A 79 -5.32 -18.17 3.57
N TYR A 80 -4.57 -17.78 2.56
CA TYR A 80 -4.48 -16.38 2.15
C TYR A 80 -5.52 -16.06 1.09
N ILE A 81 -6.30 -15.01 1.32
CA ILE A 81 -7.21 -14.44 0.36
C ILE A 81 -6.46 -13.40 -0.47
N PRO A 82 -6.42 -13.54 -1.82
CA PRO A 82 -5.84 -12.53 -2.68
C PRO A 82 -6.76 -11.33 -2.84
N HIS A 83 -6.15 -10.16 -2.89
CA HIS A 83 -6.79 -8.88 -3.13
C HIS A 83 -6.00 -8.09 -4.17
N ASP A 84 -6.75 -7.37 -5.00
CA ASP A 84 -6.20 -6.59 -6.11
C ASP A 84 -5.85 -5.15 -5.69
N ARG A 85 -5.39 -4.40 -6.68
CA ARG A 85 -5.06 -2.99 -6.58
C ARG A 85 -6.22 -2.15 -6.04
N ASP A 86 -7.44 -2.38 -6.51
CA ASP A 86 -8.59 -1.55 -6.14
C ASP A 86 -9.00 -1.79 -4.69
N TRP A 87 -8.88 -3.03 -4.22
CA TRP A 87 -9.04 -3.34 -2.80
C TRP A 87 -8.01 -2.60 -1.93
N ILE A 88 -6.75 -2.55 -2.36
CA ILE A 88 -5.69 -1.81 -1.66
C ILE A 88 -6.03 -0.32 -1.59
N LYS A 89 -6.41 0.32 -2.70
CA LYS A 89 -6.83 1.73 -2.73
C LYS A 89 -8.01 2.00 -1.78
N SER A 90 -9.00 1.10 -1.77
CA SER A 90 -10.14 1.19 -0.84
C SER A 90 -9.71 1.09 0.62
N ARG A 91 -8.75 0.23 0.97
CA ARG A 91 -8.20 0.13 2.33
C ARG A 91 -7.44 1.39 2.74
N ILE A 92 -6.64 1.96 1.85
CA ILE A 92 -5.95 3.24 2.07
C ILE A 92 -6.96 4.35 2.32
N PHE A 93 -7.99 4.51 1.47
CA PHE A 93 -9.03 5.51 1.65
C PHE A 93 -9.71 5.41 3.02
N ASN A 94 -10.09 4.19 3.41
CA ASN A 94 -10.71 3.93 4.70
C ASN A 94 -9.77 4.20 5.88
N HIS A 95 -8.47 3.95 5.71
CA HIS A 95 -7.45 4.23 6.71
C HIS A 95 -7.28 5.74 6.92
N LEU A 96 -7.08 6.51 5.85
CA LEU A 96 -6.92 7.96 5.92
C LEU A 96 -8.18 8.66 6.46
N LYS A 97 -9.38 8.21 6.07
CA LYS A 97 -10.65 8.72 6.61
C LYS A 97 -10.81 8.49 8.12
N LYS A 98 -10.18 7.45 8.67
CA LYS A 98 -10.17 7.22 10.14
C LYS A 98 -9.20 8.16 10.84
N LEU A 99 -8.06 8.47 10.22
CA LEU A 99 -7.08 9.42 10.76
C LEU A 99 -7.63 10.85 10.77
N SER A 100 -8.35 11.26 9.72
CA SER A 100 -8.93 12.62 9.63
C SER A 100 -10.09 12.89 10.60
N ARG A 101 -10.60 11.85 11.29
CA ARG A 101 -11.68 11.93 12.28
C ARG A 101 -11.16 12.00 13.71
N ARG A 102 -9.84 11.92 13.90
CA ARG A 102 -9.15 12.14 15.18
C ARG A 102 -8.65 13.57 15.22
#